data_AF-A0A520JAL0-F1
#
_entry.id   AF-A0A520JAL0-F1
#
_cell.length_a   1.000
_cell.length_b   1.000
_cell.length_c   1.000
_cell.angle_alpha   90.00
_cell.angle_beta   90.00
_cell.angle_gamma   90.00
#
_symmetry.space_group_name_H-M   'P 1'
#
loop_
_entity.id
_entity.type
_entity.pdbx_description
1 polymer ?
#
loop_
_entity_poly.entity_id
_entity_poly.type
_entity_poly.pdbx_seq_one_letter_code
_entity_poly.pdbx_strand_id
1 'polypeptide(L)'
;VVIAALVLAPESLAAYKAAKRNRLQTSLNLALGSALATIGLTIPSVAIVSLVLGLPLALGVDPKGMTLLALSLFVATLSLGNGRTTVLQGVVHLVIFAAYLFTTVVP
;
A
#
# COMPACT_ATOMS: atom_id res chain seq x y z
N VAL A 1 -4.77 5.07 9.44
CA VAL A 1 -5.11 3.64 9.25
C VAL A 1 -6.58 3.41 8.89
N VAL A 2 -7.54 3.85 9.72
CA VAL A 2 -8.98 3.57 9.51
C VAL A 2 -9.53 4.05 8.16
N ILE A 3 -9.23 5.30 7.77
CA ILE A 3 -9.69 5.86 6.49
C ILE A 3 -9.14 5.05 5.30
N ALA A 4 -7.83 4.73 5.33
CA ALA A 4 -7.20 3.93 4.28
C ALA A 4 -7.82 2.53 4.20
N ALA A 5 -8.07 1.87 5.34
CA ALA A 5 -8.73 0.57 5.36
C ALA A 5 -10.15 0.63 4.77
N LEU A 6 -10.91 1.68 5.08
CA LEU A 6 -12.27 1.86 4.55
C LEU A 6 -12.27 2.06 3.02
N VAL A 7 -11.37 2.91 2.51
CA VAL A 7 -11.31 3.24 1.08
C VAL A 7 -10.77 2.06 0.26
N LEU A 8 -9.73 1.37 0.72
CA LEU A 8 -9.09 0.26 0.00
C LEU A 8 -9.75 -1.11 0.23
N ALA A 9 -10.65 -1.26 1.21
CA ALA A 9 -11.33 -2.53 1.51
C ALA A 9 -12.02 -3.18 0.28
N PRO A 10 -12.88 -2.49 -0.49
CA PRO A 10 -13.58 -3.11 -1.62
C PRO A 10 -12.61 -3.61 -2.70
N GLU A 11 -11.54 -2.87 -2.97
CA GLU A 11 -10.52 -3.22 -3.95
C GLU A 11 -9.64 -4.37 -3.47
N SER A 12 -9.27 -4.37 -2.19
CA SER A 12 -8.51 -5.46 -1.56
C SER A 12 -9.29 -6.77 -1.56
N LEU A 13 -10.60 -6.71 -1.29
CA LEU A 13 -11.50 -7.87 -1.38
C LEU A 13 -11.63 -8.37 -2.81
N ALA A 14 -11.74 -7.47 -3.79
CA ALA A 14 -11.79 -7.83 -5.20
C ALA A 14 -10.48 -8.45 -5.70
N ALA A 15 -9.33 -7.92 -5.28
CA ALA A 15 -8.01 -8.49 -5.53
C ALA A 15 -7.90 -9.90 -4.93
N TYR A 16 -8.27 -10.07 -3.66
CA TYR A 16 -8.27 -11.39 -3.00
C TYR A 16 -9.15 -12.41 -3.73
N LYS A 17 -10.37 -12.02 -4.13
CA LYS A 17 -11.25 -12.89 -4.91
C LYS A 17 -10.65 -13.26 -6.27
N ALA A 18 -9.98 -12.33 -6.94
CA ALA A 18 -9.29 -12.59 -8.21
C ALA A 18 -8.10 -13.55 -8.02
N ALA A 19 -7.28 -13.35 -6.98
CA ALA A 19 -6.19 -14.24 -6.61
C ALA A 19 -6.68 -15.66 -6.31
N LYS A 20 -7.78 -15.81 -5.55
CA LYS A 20 -8.41 -17.12 -5.27
C LYS A 20 -8.88 -17.84 -6.54
N ARG A 21 -9.24 -17.10 -7.59
CA ARG A 21 -9.63 -17.63 -8.91
C ARG A 21 -8.43 -17.80 -9.86
N ASN A 22 -7.21 -17.78 -9.34
CA ASN A 22 -5.95 -17.87 -10.10
C ASN A 22 -5.78 -16.78 -11.17
N ARG A 23 -6.46 -15.62 -11.01
CA ARG A 23 -6.33 -14.44 -11.89
C ARG A 23 -5.34 -13.43 -11.30
N LEU A 24 -4.08 -13.86 -11.18
CA LEU A 24 -3.03 -13.09 -10.49
C LEU A 24 -2.79 -11.72 -11.13
N GLN A 25 -2.79 -11.61 -12.46
CA GLN A 25 -2.62 -10.33 -13.14
C GLN A 25 -3.74 -9.34 -12.79
N THR A 26 -5.00 -9.78 -12.79
CA THR A 26 -6.13 -8.93 -12.38
C THR A 26 -6.00 -8.53 -10.90
N SER A 27 -5.64 -9.47 -10.03
CA SER A 27 -5.41 -9.18 -8.61
C SER A 27 -4.34 -8.12 -8.40
N LEU A 28 -3.20 -8.27 -9.07
CA LEU A 28 -2.06 -7.35 -8.97
C LEU A 28 -2.40 -5.99 -9.58
N ASN A 29 -3.06 -5.96 -10.74
CA ASN A 29 -3.50 -4.71 -11.36
C ASN A 29 -4.47 -3.94 -10.46
N LEU A 30 -5.36 -4.62 -9.75
CA LEU A 30 -6.27 -3.98 -8.80
C LEU A 30 -5.51 -3.41 -7.59
N ALA A 31 -4.66 -4.22 -6.97
CA ALA A 31 -3.94 -3.83 -5.75
C ALA A 31 -2.89 -2.73 -6.02
N LEU A 32 -2.02 -2.95 -7.02
CA LEU A 32 -0.98 -1.98 -7.38
C LEU A 32 -1.58 -0.76 -8.09
N GLY A 33 -2.60 -0.94 -8.92
CA GLY A 33 -3.27 0.16 -9.62
C GLY A 33 -3.88 1.17 -8.65
N SER A 34 -4.56 0.69 -7.59
CA SER A 34 -5.09 1.55 -6.53
C SER A 34 -4.00 2.29 -5.76
N ALA A 35 -2.94 1.58 -5.37
CA ALA A 35 -1.80 2.18 -4.67
C ALA A 35 -1.13 3.27 -5.52
N LEU A 36 -0.90 2.99 -6.82
CA LEU A 36 -0.33 3.94 -7.77
C LEU A 36 -1.25 5.14 -8.01
N ALA A 37 -2.57 4.95 -8.08
CA ALA A 37 -3.52 6.06 -8.18
C ALA A 37 -3.45 6.97 -6.93
N THR A 38 -3.35 6.37 -5.75
CA THR A 38 -3.23 7.14 -4.49
C THR A 38 -1.92 7.93 -4.43
N ILE A 39 -0.79 7.29 -4.74
CA ILE A 39 0.54 7.92 -4.68
C ILE A 39 0.73 8.93 -5.82
N GLY A 40 0.33 8.58 -7.04
CA GLY A 40 0.56 9.36 -8.25
C GLY A 40 -0.46 10.46 -8.51
N LEU A 41 -1.65 10.40 -7.90
CA LEU A 41 -2.71 11.40 -8.09
C LEU A 41 -3.21 11.97 -6.76
N THR A 42 -3.67 11.16 -5.80
CA THR A 42 -4.31 11.67 -4.59
C THR A 42 -3.36 12.50 -3.71
N ILE A 43 -2.14 12.02 -3.46
CA ILE A 43 -1.14 12.77 -2.68
C ILE A 43 -0.79 14.11 -3.35
N PRO A 44 -0.44 14.16 -4.66
CA PRO A 44 -0.21 15.41 -5.37
C PRO A 44 -1.42 16.35 -5.39
N SER A 45 -2.63 15.84 -5.64
CA SER A 45 -3.84 16.68 -5.66
C SER A 45 -4.08 17.33 -4.30
N VAL A 46 -3.95 16.58 -3.20
CA VAL A 46 -4.07 17.14 -1.84
C VAL A 46 -2.95 18.15 -1.57
N ALA A 47 -1.72 17.87 -2.00
CA ALA A 47 -0.60 18.78 -1.84
C ALA A 47 -0.82 20.12 -2.57
N ILE A 48 -1.28 20.08 -3.83
CA ILE A 48 -1.59 21.26 -4.63
C ILE A 48 -2.69 22.09 -3.95
N VAL A 49 -3.78 21.45 -3.54
CA VAL A 49 -4.90 22.14 -2.86
C VAL A 49 -4.44 22.77 -1.55
N SER A 50 -3.61 22.07 -0.76
CA SER A 50 -3.08 22.59 0.50
C SER A 50 -2.19 23.81 0.30
N LEU A 51 -1.33 23.79 -0.74
CA LEU A 51 -0.47 24.93 -1.09
C LEU A 51 -1.29 26.13 -1.54
N VAL A 52 -2.34 25.93 -2.33
CA VAL A 52 -3.23 27.01 -2.79
C VAL A 52 -4.01 27.64 -1.63
N LEU A 53 -4.46 26.82 -0.68
CA LEU A 53 -5.23 27.28 0.49
C LEU A 53 -4.35 27.77 1.65
N GLY A 54 -3.02 27.71 1.51
CA GLY A 54 -2.08 28.08 2.59
C GLY A 54 -2.16 27.17 3.81
N LEU A 55 -2.69 25.96 3.67
CA LEU A 55 -2.83 25.01 4.77
C LEU A 55 -1.50 24.31 5.04
N PRO A 56 -1.11 24.13 6.32
CA PRO A 56 0.10 23.41 6.68
C PRO A 56 -0.04 21.94 6.25
N LEU A 57 0.80 21.52 5.30
CA LEU A 57 0.82 20.15 4.79
C LEU A 57 1.90 19.35 5.52
N ALA A 58 1.49 18.52 6.48
CA ALA A 58 2.32 17.44 6.98
C ALA A 58 1.97 16.17 6.19
N LEU A 59 2.95 15.58 5.49
CA LEU A 59 2.76 14.30 4.79
C LEU A 59 2.42 13.15 5.75
N GLY A 60 2.64 13.33 7.06
CA GLY A 60 2.19 12.39 8.09
C GLY A 60 2.94 11.05 8.06
N VAL A 61 4.11 11.00 7.43
CA VAL A 61 4.96 9.80 7.38
C VAL A 61 6.17 10.02 8.29
N ASP A 62 6.11 9.46 9.50
CA ASP A 62 7.25 9.42 10.42
C ASP A 62 8.42 8.61 9.87
N PRO A 63 9.66 8.79 10.39
CA PRO A 63 10.82 8.01 9.95
C PRO A 63 10.59 6.49 10.02
N LYS A 64 9.84 6.01 11.04
CA LYS A 64 9.42 4.61 11.19
C LYS A 64 8.48 4.15 10.07
N GLY A 65 7.54 5.00 9.66
CA GLY A 65 6.65 4.72 8.54
C GLY A 65 7.39 4.73 7.20
N MET A 66 8.35 5.64 7.05
CA MET A 66 9.18 5.75 5.84
C MET A 66 10.03 4.50 5.61
N THR A 67 10.65 3.96 6.67
CA THR A 67 11.46 2.72 6.56
C THR A 67 10.60 1.51 6.22
N LEU A 68 9.43 1.35 6.83
CA LEU A 68 8.51 0.26 6.51
C LEU A 68 7.94 0.37 5.10
N LEU A 69 7.64 1.58 4.63
CA LEU A 69 7.22 1.82 3.24
C LEU A 69 8.34 1.41 2.26
N ALA A 70 9.56 1.88 2.48
CA ALA A 70 10.71 1.53 1.65
C ALA A 70 10.97 0.03 1.63
N LEU A 71 10.91 -0.63 2.79
CA LEU A 71 11.06 -2.07 2.93
C LEU A 71 9.95 -2.82 2.17
N SER A 72 8.69 -2.38 2.27
CA SER A 72 7.58 -2.98 1.56
C SER A 72 7.74 -2.88 0.04
N LEU A 73 8.15 -1.72 -0.47
CA LEU A 73 8.40 -1.53 -1.91
C LEU A 73 9.56 -2.40 -2.39
N PHE A 74 10.65 -2.47 -1.62
CA PHE A 74 11.81 -3.31 -1.95
C PHE A 74 11.47 -4.81 -1.97
N VAL A 75 10.72 -5.29 -0.97
CA VAL A 75 10.30 -6.69 -0.93
C VAL A 75 9.28 -6.99 -2.04
N ALA A 76 8.41 -6.04 -2.40
CA ALA A 76 7.50 -6.18 -3.51
C ALA A 76 8.26 -6.34 -4.84
N THR A 77 9.29 -5.53 -5.11
CA THR A 77 10.09 -5.67 -6.35
C THR A 77 10.79 -7.03 -6.43
N LEU A 78 11.37 -7.52 -5.33
CA LEU A 78 11.96 -8.86 -5.27
C LEU A 78 10.94 -9.98 -5.47
N SER A 79 9.75 -9.83 -4.89
CA SER A 79 8.69 -10.85 -4.98
C SER A 79 8.03 -10.91 -6.35
N LEU A 80 7.84 -9.77 -7.00
CA LEU A 80 7.13 -9.65 -8.27
C LEU A 80 8.08 -9.75 -9.48
N GLY A 81 9.37 -9.44 -9.30
CA GLY A 81 10.38 -9.47 -10.37
C GLY A 81 10.75 -10.87 -10.86
N ASN A 82 10.62 -11.90 -10.02
CA ASN A 82 11.01 -13.28 -10.37
C ASN A 82 9.93 -14.06 -11.15
N GLY A 83 8.80 -13.43 -11.51
CA GLY A 83 7.73 -14.05 -12.31
C GLY A 83 6.95 -15.18 -11.64
N ARG A 84 7.31 -15.57 -10.40
CA ARG A 84 6.62 -16.60 -9.60
C ARG A 84 6.22 -15.99 -8.26
N THR A 85 4.94 -16.08 -7.91
CA THR A 85 4.44 -15.69 -6.59
C THR A 85 4.38 -16.92 -5.69
N THR A 86 4.91 -16.81 -4.47
CA THR A 86 4.94 -17.92 -3.49
C THR A 86 4.25 -17.53 -2.19
N VAL A 87 3.70 -18.52 -1.48
CA VAL A 87 3.08 -18.30 -0.15
C VAL A 87 4.09 -17.70 0.82
N LEU A 88 5.36 -18.12 0.78
CA LEU A 88 6.42 -17.60 1.64
C LEU A 88 6.62 -16.09 1.45
N GLN A 89 6.69 -15.62 0.19
CA GLN A 89 6.78 -14.18 -0.09
C GLN A 89 5.54 -13.41 0.38
N GLY A 90 4.35 -14.02 0.27
CA GLY A 90 3.12 -13.45 0.81
C GLY A 90 3.16 -13.28 2.32
N VAL A 91 3.70 -14.26 3.05
CA VAL A 91 3.90 -14.18 4.50
C VAL A 91 4.83 -13.03 4.87
N VAL A 92 5.92 -12.81 4.13
CA VAL A 92 6.83 -11.67 4.38
C VAL A 92 6.09 -10.33 4.28
N HIS A 93 5.24 -10.15 3.25
CA HIS A 93 4.43 -8.92 3.12
C HIS A 93 3.45 -8.76 4.28
N LEU A 94 2.81 -9.85 4.72
CA LEU A 94 1.90 -9.82 5.86
C LEU A 94 2.62 -9.46 7.17
N VAL A 95 3.84 -9.95 7.37
CA VAL A 95 4.67 -9.60 8.55
C VAL A 95 5.03 -8.12 8.54
N ILE A 96 5.45 -7.57 7.40
CA ILE A 96 5.75 -6.13 7.27
C ILE A 96 4.49 -5.30 7.54
N PHE A 97 3.34 -5.71 7.02
CA PHE A 97 2.06 -5.05 7.26
C PHE A 97 1.64 -5.11 8.74
N ALA A 98 1.82 -6.26 9.40
CA ALA A 98 1.56 -6.41 10.82
C ALA A 98 2.49 -5.52 11.67
N ALA A 99 3.78 -5.43 11.31
CA ALA A 99 4.72 -4.52 11.95
C ALA A 99 4.28 -3.06 11.79
N TYR A 100 3.85 -2.65 10.59
CA TYR A 100 3.30 -1.31 10.35
C TYR A 100 2.08 -1.01 11.23
N LEU A 101 1.12 -1.94 11.30
CA LEU A 101 -0.04 -1.78 12.18
C LEU A 101 0.38 -1.66 13.64
N PHE A 102 1.28 -2.53 14.11
CA PHE A 102 1.77 -2.49 15.49
C PHE A 102 2.42 -1.14 15.82
N THR A 103 3.37 -0.68 14.99
CA THR A 103 4.05 0.61 15.20
C THR A 103 3.13 1.82 15.07
N THR A 104 1.98 1.68 14.41
CA THR A 104 1.00 2.76 14.27
C THR A 104 -0.01 2.80 15.42
N VAL A 105 -0.36 1.63 15.98
CA VAL A 105 -1.30 1.52 17.12
C VAL A 105 -0.58 1.72 18.45
N VAL A 106 0.65 1.19 18.57
CA VAL A 106 1.54 1.33 19.73
C VAL A 106 2.77 2.12 19.26
N PRO A 107 2.74 3.46 19.36
CA PRO A 107 3.78 4.33 18.80
C PRO A 107 5.12 4.23 19.51
#